data_AF-A0A3R0XCG0-F1
#
_entry.id   AF-A0A3R0XCG0-F1
#
_cell.length_a   1.000
_cell.length_b   1.000
_cell.length_c   1.000
_cell.angle_alpha   90.00
_cell.angle_beta   90.00
_cell.angle_gamma   90.00
#
_symmetry.space_group_name_H-M   'P 1'
#
loop_
_entity.id
_entity.type
_entity.pdbx_description
1 polymer ?
#
loop_
_entity_poly.entity_id
_entity_poly.type
_entity_poly.pdbx_seq_one_letter_code
_entity_poly.pdbx_strand_id
1 'polypeptide(L)' 'RAKSIAFANMDETEFQQVYKSVLNVLWNWILFRKFSSPEEVENVAAQLLEFA' A
#
# COMPACT_ATOMS: atom_id res chain seq x y z
N ARG A 1 15.61 1.35 -13.22
CA ARG A 1 14.88 0.23 -13.85
C ARG A 1 13.76 -0.19 -12.92
N ALA A 2 12.55 -0.45 -13.40
CA ALA A 2 11.52 -1.08 -12.57
C ALA A 2 11.99 -2.51 -12.24
N LYS A 3 12.09 -2.85 -10.95
CA LYS A 3 12.38 -4.21 -10.50
C LYS A 3 11.10 -5.02 -10.73
N SER A 4 11.17 -6.12 -11.48
CA SER A 4 10.04 -7.04 -11.58
C SER A 4 9.83 -7.66 -10.21
N ILE A 5 8.66 -7.42 -9.62
CA ILE A 5 8.32 -7.91 -8.28
C ILE A 5 7.72 -9.30 -8.46
N ALA A 6 8.50 -10.35 -8.19
CA ALA A 6 7.95 -11.70 -8.09
C ALA A 6 7.29 -11.83 -6.71
N PHE A 7 5.98 -11.60 -6.64
CA PHE A 7 5.21 -11.63 -5.40
C PHE A 7 5.39 -12.93 -4.58
N ALA A 8 5.70 -14.04 -5.25
CA ALA A 8 5.82 -15.35 -4.62
C ALA A 8 7.01 -15.53 -3.65
N ASN A 9 8.06 -14.71 -3.75
CA ASN A 9 9.29 -14.85 -2.94
C ASN A 9 9.68 -13.55 -2.22
N MET A 10 8.74 -12.63 -2.07
CA MET A 10 8.97 -11.34 -1.42
C MET A 10 9.06 -11.52 0.10
N ASP A 11 10.12 -11.01 0.71
CA ASP A 11 10.21 -10.94 2.17
C ASP A 11 9.35 -9.80 2.74
N GLU A 12 9.10 -9.83 4.05
CA GLU A 12 8.26 -8.83 4.72
C GLU A 12 8.79 -7.40 4.51
N THR A 13 10.11 -7.20 4.46
CA THR A 13 10.69 -5.86 4.28
C THR A 13 10.43 -5.33 2.88
N GLU A 14 10.64 -6.17 1.86
CA GLU A 14 10.33 -5.84 0.47
C GLU A 14 8.83 -5.59 0.29
N PHE A 15 7.97 -6.39 0.94
CA PHE A 15 6.53 -6.19 0.92
C PHE A 15 6.14 -4.84 1.51
N GLN A 16 6.62 -4.51 2.71
CA GLN A 16 6.32 -3.25 3.39
C GLN A 16 6.77 -2.03 2.56
N GLN A 17 7.91 -2.11 1.88
CA GLN A 17 8.38 -1.03 1.01
C GLN A 17 7.47 -0.83 -0.20
N VAL A 18 7.06 -1.92 -0.85
CA VAL A 18 6.16 -1.87 -2.02
C VAL A 18 4.77 -1.41 -1.60
N TYR A 19 4.24 -1.95 -0.51
CA TYR A 19 2.96 -1.56 0.08
C TYR A 19 2.91 -0.04 0.33
N LYS A 20 3.89 0.51 1.06
CA LYS A 20 3.94 1.96 1.34
C LYS A 20 4.08 2.80 0.07
N SER A 21 4.89 2.34 -0.89
CA SER A 21 5.09 3.06 -2.16
C SER A 21 3.80 3.14 -2.97
N VAL A 22 3.08 2.02 -3.08
CA VAL A 22 1.80 1.96 -3.79
C VAL A 22 0.74 2.80 -3.06
N LEU A 23 0.65 2.66 -1.73
CA LEU A 23 -0.33 3.41 -0.94
C LEU A 23 -0.12 4.93 -1.05
N ASN A 24 1.14 5.38 -1.05
CA ASN A 24 1.47 6.80 -1.26
C ASN A 24 1.08 7.30 -2.66
N VAL A 25 1.27 6.49 -3.70
CA VAL A 25 0.78 6.83 -5.05
C VAL A 25 -0.75 6.95 -5.02
N LEU A 26 -1.45 5.94 -4.51
CA LEU A 26 -2.91 5.97 -4.43
C LEU A 26 -3.43 7.17 -3.62
N TRP A 27 -2.78 7.51 -2.51
CA TRP A 27 -3.06 8.70 -1.72
C TRP A 27 -3.02 9.97 -2.57
N ASN A 28 -1.87 10.24 -3.22
CA ASN A 28 -1.65 11.48 -3.95
C ASN A 28 -2.57 11.64 -5.18
N TRP A 29 -3.05 10.54 -5.76
CA TRP A 29 -3.83 10.58 -6.99
C TRP A 29 -5.34 10.49 -6.78
N ILE A 30 -5.82 9.59 -5.90
CA ILE A 30 -7.25 9.25 -5.83
C ILE A 30 -7.81 9.22 -4.40
N LEU A 31 -7.04 8.81 -3.39
CA LEU A 31 -7.60 8.59 -2.05
C LEU A 31 -7.73 9.88 -1.24
N PHE A 32 -6.89 10.90 -1.45
CA PHE A 32 -6.99 12.19 -0.74
C PHE A 32 -8.33 12.92 -0.94
N ARG A 33 -9.10 12.54 -1.97
CA ARG A 33 -10.42 13.12 -2.26
C ARG A 33 -11.55 12.45 -1.47
N LYS A 34 -11.29 11.25 -0.94
CA LYS A 34 -12.27 10.40 -0.26
C LYS A 34 -12.00 10.24 1.22
N PHE A 35 -10.74 10.28 1.61
CA PHE A 35 -10.28 10.12 2.98
C PHE A 35 -9.67 11.43 3.49
N SER A 36 -9.80 11.66 4.79
CA SER A 36 -9.39 12.90 5.43
C SER A 36 -7.91 12.91 5.82
N SER A 37 -7.30 11.73 5.97
CA SER A 37 -5.88 11.59 6.29
C SER A 37 -5.26 10.31 5.72
N PRO A 38 -3.93 10.26 5.55
CA PRO A 38 -3.22 9.03 5.20
C PRO A 38 -3.40 7.91 6.24
N GLU A 39 -3.50 8.28 7.52
CA GLU A 39 -3.70 7.32 8.62
C GLU A 39 -5.06 6.61 8.51
N GLU A 40 -6.11 7.31 8.10
CA GLU A 40 -7.42 6.72 7.82
C GLU A 40 -7.33 5.65 6.72
N VAL A 41 -6.57 5.94 5.66
CA VAL A 41 -6.31 5.01 4.56
C VAL A 41 -5.52 3.78 5.03
N GLU A 42 -4.47 3.98 5.84
CA GLU A 42 -3.66 2.88 6.38
C GLU A 42 -4.50 1.93 7.24
N ASN A 43 -5.39 2.46 8.09
CA ASN A 43 -6.26 1.65 8.94
C ASN A 43 -7.25 0.80 8.13
N VAL A 44 -7.84 1.36 7.07
CA VAL A 44 -8.75 0.62 6.18
C VAL A 44 -7.99 -0.42 5.37
N ALA A 45 -6.80 -0.08 4.88
CA ALA A 45 -5.95 -1.01 4.14
C ALA A 45 -5.49 -2.19 5.02
N ALA A 46 -5.15 -1.95 6.29
CA ALA A 46 -4.82 -3.01 7.24
C ALA A 46 -5.98 -4.00 7.43
N GLN A 47 -7.22 -3.50 7.60
CA GLN A 47 -8.40 -4.36 7.67
C GLN A 47 -8.57 -5.19 6.40
N LEU A 48 -8.41 -4.59 5.21
CA LEU A 48 -8.51 -5.33 3.94
C LEU A 48 -7.46 -6.44 3.81
N LEU A 49 -6.24 -6.21 4.29
CA LEU A 49 -5.17 -7.22 4.29
C LEU A 49 -5.45 -8.37 5.26
N GLU A 50 -6.12 -8.11 6.38
CA GLU A 50 -6.53 -9.16 7.33
C GLU A 50 -7.65 -10.06 6.77
N PHE A 51 -8.44 -9.58 5.80
CA PHE A 51 -9.49 -10.36 5.13
C PHE A 51 -9.02 -11.11 3.88
N ALA A 52 -7.76 -10.94 3.45
CA ALA A 52 -7.22 -11.46 2.19
C ALA A 52 -6.44 -12.77 2.34
#